data_AF-A0A443HPL7-F1
#
_entry.id   AF-A0A443HPL7-F1
#
_cell.length_a   1.000
_cell.length_b   1.000
_cell.length_c   1.000
_cell.angle_alpha   90.00
_cell.angle_beta   90.00
_cell.angle_gamma   90.00
#
_symmetry.space_group_name_H-M   'P 1'
#
loop_
_entity.id
_entity.type
_entity.pdbx_description
1 polymer ?
#
loop_
_entity_poly.entity_id
_entity_poly.type
_entity_poly.pdbx_seq_one_letter_code
_entity_poly.pdbx_strand_id
1 'polypeptide(L)'
;MGFRPGFKHFKKVMSGEKIYEGVFAVHKPQGVTSADVIRKLQQHFNPSETFRPWIENERDRRKRENDFQRRRRRNQRVDVKIGHGGTLDPLATGVLITGIGKGTKQLQGFLGCTKTYETVVLFGAETDTYDSMGKVVRRCPYEHITREIVEKALEQFRGPIMQRPPIFSALKVQGKKLYEYAREGREPPIEIKARPVEVSNLEILEWYAPGTHEWKIPEEEMTGEEKAVAQKMLEKDAEVPVASAQEAEEAKHSEEASSSKRKSPPAVTPGGDSAETQNPAETGPSSKKQKISTEGESATVENQQPDDAENAAQEETTAASAPAPPSESSKSSTGPAAVKITMTVSSGFYVRSLAHDLGKAVGSCALMTSLVRTRQGDFTLESDNIVEYKDLDAGEDVWGPKVKRLLDDWEQKKQD
;
A
#
# COMPACT_ATOMS: atom_id res chain seq x y z
N MET A 1 51.63 -28.72 0.84
CA MET A 1 51.05 -27.95 -0.28
C MET A 1 49.55 -27.90 -0.04
N GLY A 2 48.98 -26.90 0.63
CA GLY A 2 48.89 -25.50 0.21
C GLY A 2 47.42 -25.21 -0.13
N PHE A 3 46.55 -25.17 0.90
CA PHE A 3 45.15 -24.77 0.77
C PHE A 3 45.09 -23.29 0.33
N ARG A 4 44.48 -23.02 -0.83
CA ARG A 4 44.18 -21.65 -1.27
C ARG A 4 42.85 -21.21 -0.65
N PRO A 5 42.80 -20.15 0.18
CA PRO A 5 41.54 -19.56 0.59
C PRO A 5 40.92 -18.81 -0.59
N GLY A 6 39.63 -19.03 -0.85
CA GLY A 6 38.88 -18.28 -1.85
C GLY A 6 38.93 -16.78 -1.55
N PHE A 7 39.44 -15.99 -2.49
CA PHE A 7 39.46 -14.54 -2.41
C PHE A 7 38.03 -13.98 -2.43
N LYS A 8 37.56 -13.47 -1.28
CA LYS A 8 36.33 -12.67 -1.16
C LYS A 8 36.47 -11.43 -2.07
N HIS A 9 35.77 -11.42 -3.21
CA HIS A 9 35.74 -10.28 -4.12
C HIS A 9 34.78 -9.19 -3.61
N PHE A 10 35.21 -8.46 -2.58
CA PHE A 10 34.59 -7.17 -2.27
C PHE A 10 34.94 -6.20 -3.40
N LYS A 11 33.93 -5.54 -3.99
CA LYS A 11 34.19 -4.37 -4.85
C LYS A 11 34.65 -3.22 -3.94
N LYS A 12 35.95 -3.16 -3.70
CA LYS A 12 36.61 -1.98 -3.16
C LYS A 12 36.48 -0.84 -4.17
N VAL A 13 36.02 0.31 -3.70
CA VAL A 13 36.21 1.59 -4.41
C VAL A 13 37.72 1.82 -4.54
N MET A 14 38.16 2.78 -5.37
CA MET A 14 39.58 3.22 -5.34
C MET A 14 40.05 3.63 -3.92
N SER A 15 39.12 3.93 -2.99
CA SER A 15 39.38 4.20 -1.57
C SER A 15 39.52 2.95 -0.67
N GLY A 16 39.20 1.74 -1.15
CA GLY A 16 39.27 0.51 -0.35
C GLY A 16 38.05 0.26 0.58
N GLU A 17 37.11 1.20 0.66
CA GLU A 17 35.92 1.12 1.52
C GLU A 17 34.86 0.15 0.96
N LYS A 18 34.13 -0.51 1.86
CA LYS A 18 33.07 -1.46 1.52
C LYS A 18 31.82 -0.70 1.03
N ILE A 19 31.29 -1.12 -0.12
CA ILE A 19 30.01 -0.63 -0.63
C ILE A 19 28.90 -1.54 -0.12
N TYR A 20 27.97 -0.98 0.67
CA TYR A 20 26.81 -1.71 1.16
C TYR A 20 25.67 -1.71 0.12
N GLU A 21 25.25 -2.89 -0.32
CA GLU A 21 24.12 -3.11 -1.22
C GLU A 21 23.41 -4.40 -0.82
N GLY A 22 22.08 -4.45 -0.91
CA GLY A 22 21.33 -5.62 -0.45
C GLY A 22 19.86 -5.34 -0.22
N VAL A 23 19.19 -6.26 0.48
CA VAL A 23 17.78 -6.16 0.83
C VAL A 23 17.65 -6.20 2.35
N PHE A 24 16.79 -5.34 2.88
CA PHE A 24 16.43 -5.28 4.30
C PHE A 24 14.96 -4.89 4.42
N ALA A 25 14.41 -4.93 5.63
CA ALA A 25 13.03 -4.50 5.88
C ALA A 25 13.00 -3.15 6.64
N VAL A 26 11.97 -2.36 6.35
CA VAL A 26 11.63 -1.13 7.08
C VAL A 26 10.24 -1.28 7.67
N HIS A 27 10.06 -0.84 8.91
CA HIS A 27 8.74 -0.72 9.52
C HIS A 27 8.12 0.57 8.99
N LYS A 28 7.23 0.44 8.01
CA LYS A 28 6.48 1.57 7.47
C LYS A 28 5.43 2.00 8.50
N PRO A 29 5.44 3.26 8.99
CA PRO A 29 4.38 3.75 9.85
C PRO A 29 3.06 3.97 9.10
N GLN A 30 1.96 4.04 9.86
CA GLN A 30 0.65 4.42 9.34
C GLN A 30 0.66 5.88 8.84
N GLY A 31 -0.15 6.17 7.81
CA GLY A 31 -0.32 7.51 7.23
C GLY A 31 0.72 7.90 6.17
N VAL A 32 1.79 7.13 6.03
CA VAL A 32 2.87 7.40 5.06
C VAL A 32 2.69 6.52 3.83
N THR A 33 2.99 6.98 2.61
CA THR A 33 2.95 6.10 1.43
C THR A 33 4.22 5.24 1.34
N SER A 34 4.17 4.10 0.64
CA SER A 34 5.39 3.30 0.39
C SER A 34 6.48 4.09 -0.35
N ALA A 35 6.11 5.05 -1.20
CA ALA A 35 7.05 5.92 -1.90
C ALA A 35 7.70 6.95 -0.95
N ASP A 36 6.96 7.43 0.04
CA ASP A 36 7.49 8.38 1.03
C ASP A 36 8.50 7.71 1.96
N VAL A 37 8.35 6.41 2.26
CA VAL A 37 9.39 5.64 2.94
C VAL A 37 10.70 5.69 2.18
N ILE A 38 10.66 5.50 0.85
CA ILE A 38 11.85 5.60 0.00
C ILE A 38 12.45 7.00 0.08
N ARG A 39 11.62 8.05 0.02
CA ARG A 39 12.08 9.44 0.11
C ARG A 39 12.74 9.73 1.47
N LYS A 40 12.16 9.27 2.57
CA LYS A 40 12.72 9.40 3.92
C LYS A 40 14.07 8.69 4.01
N LEU A 41 14.19 7.45 3.54
CA LEU A 41 15.48 6.75 3.51
C LEU A 41 16.53 7.51 2.69
N GLN A 42 16.16 8.06 1.52
CA GLN A 42 17.07 8.86 0.71
C GLN A 42 17.54 10.13 1.42
N GLN A 43 16.67 10.79 2.20
CA GLN A 43 17.05 11.96 3.00
C GLN A 43 18.15 11.64 4.03
N HIS A 44 18.11 10.45 4.64
CA HIS A 44 19.14 10.01 5.59
C HIS A 44 20.37 9.41 4.91
N PHE A 45 20.18 8.61 3.84
CA PHE A 45 21.27 7.85 3.23
C PHE A 45 22.16 8.70 2.30
N ASN A 46 21.59 9.67 1.58
CA ASN A 46 22.36 10.50 0.65
C ASN A 46 23.47 11.34 1.31
N PRO A 47 23.26 11.98 2.48
CA PRO A 47 24.32 12.71 3.18
C PRO A 47 25.21 11.82 4.07
N SER A 48 24.89 10.54 4.24
CA SER A 48 25.53 9.65 5.23
C SER A 48 26.96 9.24 4.88
N GLU A 49 27.76 8.96 5.89
CA GLU A 49 29.08 8.33 5.74
C GLU A 49 28.96 6.88 5.27
N THR A 50 27.92 6.18 5.75
CA THR A 50 27.62 4.77 5.46
C THR A 50 27.46 4.51 3.97
N PHE A 51 26.78 5.41 3.24
CA PHE A 51 26.57 5.28 1.80
C PHE A 51 27.43 6.22 0.95
N ARG A 52 28.31 7.03 1.56
CA ARG A 52 29.30 7.85 0.84
C ARG A 52 30.10 7.02 -0.19
N PRO A 53 30.65 5.83 0.12
CA PRO A 53 31.37 5.01 -0.86
C PRO A 53 30.51 4.59 -2.06
N TRP A 54 29.20 4.38 -1.84
CA TRP A 54 28.26 4.05 -2.91
C TRP A 54 28.07 5.24 -3.87
N ILE A 55 27.87 6.45 -3.31
CA ILE A 55 27.66 7.69 -4.07
C ILE A 55 28.91 8.04 -4.89
N GLU A 56 30.10 7.94 -4.29
CA GLU A 56 31.37 8.20 -4.98
C GLU A 56 31.59 7.25 -6.15
N ASN A 57 31.39 5.95 -5.93
CA ASN A 57 31.49 4.94 -6.98
C ASN A 57 30.47 5.18 -8.12
N GLU A 58 29.25 5.62 -7.80
CA GLU A 58 28.24 5.99 -8.79
C GLU A 58 28.65 7.24 -9.60
N ARG A 59 29.21 8.27 -8.94
CA ARG A 59 29.76 9.47 -9.61
C ARG A 59 30.88 9.10 -10.57
N ASP A 60 31.82 8.26 -10.15
CA ASP A 60 32.94 7.84 -10.99
C ASP A 60 32.53 6.91 -12.12
N ARG A 61 31.47 6.11 -11.95
CA ARG A 61 30.85 5.40 -13.07
C ARG A 61 30.28 6.38 -14.09
N ARG A 62 29.51 7.38 -13.65
CA ARG A 62 28.91 8.39 -14.55
C ARG A 62 29.94 9.22 -15.31
N LYS A 63 31.10 9.51 -14.72
CA LYS A 63 32.22 10.19 -15.42
C LYS A 63 32.74 9.37 -16.61
N ARG A 64 32.75 8.04 -16.49
CA ARG A 64 33.20 7.09 -17.53
C ARG A 64 32.15 6.76 -18.58
N GLU A 65 30.92 7.28 -18.46
CA GLU A 65 29.85 7.06 -19.43
C GLU A 65 30.11 7.83 -20.73
N ASN A 66 29.60 7.31 -21.86
CA ASN A 66 29.73 7.95 -23.17
C ASN A 66 28.93 9.26 -23.21
N ASP A 67 29.26 10.16 -24.14
CA ASP A 67 28.65 11.50 -24.23
C ASP A 67 27.13 11.50 -24.31
N PHE A 68 26.54 10.54 -25.03
CA PHE A 68 25.08 10.40 -25.10
C PHE A 68 24.44 10.16 -23.72
N GLN A 69 25.03 9.26 -22.92
CA GLN A 69 24.55 8.93 -21.59
C GLN A 69 24.77 10.11 -20.62
N ARG A 70 25.92 10.77 -20.71
CA ARG A 70 26.21 11.99 -19.93
C ARG A 70 25.22 13.11 -20.22
N ARG A 71 24.87 13.35 -21.49
CA ARG A 71 23.85 14.33 -21.89
C ARG A 71 22.48 13.98 -21.31
N ARG A 72 22.05 12.72 -21.41
CA ARG A 72 20.75 12.24 -20.89
C ARG A 72 20.61 12.43 -19.37
N ARG A 73 21.71 12.34 -18.62
CA ARG A 73 21.72 12.39 -17.15
C ARG A 73 22.30 13.67 -16.57
N ARG A 74 22.56 14.69 -17.39
CA ARG A 74 23.26 15.93 -16.98
C ARG A 74 22.60 16.61 -15.77
N ASN A 75 21.26 16.61 -15.72
CA ASN A 75 20.49 17.26 -14.65
C ASN A 75 20.04 16.28 -13.56
N GLN A 76 20.44 15.00 -13.62
CA GLN A 76 20.00 13.98 -12.68
C GLN A 76 20.93 13.92 -11.47
N ARG A 77 20.39 14.14 -10.28
CA ARG A 77 21.12 13.98 -9.01
C ARG A 77 21.65 12.55 -8.87
N VAL A 78 22.73 12.42 -8.09
CA VAL A 78 23.27 11.12 -7.71
C VAL A 78 22.74 10.83 -6.31
N ASP A 79 21.66 10.07 -6.27
CA ASP A 79 21.04 9.60 -5.03
C ASP A 79 21.31 8.11 -4.87
N VAL A 80 21.36 7.64 -3.62
CA VAL A 80 21.38 6.23 -3.31
C VAL A 80 20.19 5.57 -3.98
N LYS A 81 20.45 4.53 -4.77
CA LYS A 81 19.40 3.82 -5.50
C LYS A 81 18.63 2.94 -4.52
N ILE A 82 17.37 3.26 -4.27
CA ILE A 82 16.49 2.53 -3.36
C ILE A 82 15.18 2.16 -4.07
N GLY A 83 14.60 1.02 -3.74
CA GLY A 83 13.24 0.62 -4.16
C GLY A 83 12.59 -0.28 -3.11
N HIS A 84 11.30 -0.59 -3.28
CA HIS A 84 10.56 -1.49 -2.38
C HIS A 84 10.01 -2.74 -3.10
N GLY A 85 9.81 -3.83 -2.36
CA GLY A 85 9.45 -5.17 -2.83
C GLY A 85 7.97 -5.53 -2.63
N GLY A 86 7.08 -4.54 -2.66
CA GLY A 86 5.64 -4.72 -2.48
C GLY A 86 5.00 -3.53 -1.78
N THR A 87 4.06 -2.88 -2.44
CA THR A 87 3.35 -1.69 -1.90
C THR A 87 2.53 -2.06 -0.66
N LEU A 88 2.53 -1.16 0.32
CA LEU A 88 1.55 -1.08 1.40
C LEU A 88 0.72 0.20 1.25
N ASP A 89 -0.57 0.06 1.51
CA ASP A 89 -1.52 1.17 1.50
C ASP A 89 -1.12 2.24 2.54
N PRO A 90 -1.52 3.52 2.35
CA PRO A 90 -1.18 4.58 3.30
C PRO A 90 -1.65 4.30 4.72
N LEU A 91 -2.88 3.78 4.90
CA LEU A 91 -3.40 3.41 6.23
C LEU A 91 -2.69 2.21 6.86
N ALA A 92 -2.00 1.40 6.07
CA ALA A 92 -1.37 0.18 6.56
C ALA A 92 -0.03 0.49 7.23
N THR A 93 0.31 -0.24 8.27
CA THR A 93 1.66 -0.25 8.88
C THR A 93 2.32 -1.60 8.65
N GLY A 94 3.62 -1.69 8.90
CA GLY A 94 4.33 -2.96 9.01
C GLY A 94 5.50 -3.15 8.05
N VAL A 95 5.81 -4.41 7.72
CA VAL A 95 7.02 -4.80 6.98
C VAL A 95 7.00 -4.26 5.55
N LEU A 96 7.95 -3.40 5.19
CA LEU A 96 8.21 -2.96 3.82
C LEU A 96 9.62 -3.38 3.39
N ILE A 97 9.68 -4.43 2.57
CA ILE A 97 10.94 -4.90 1.99
C ILE A 97 11.53 -3.81 1.11
N THR A 98 12.80 -3.48 1.36
CA THR A 98 13.52 -2.37 0.75
C THR A 98 14.86 -2.86 0.21
N GLY A 99 15.18 -2.48 -1.02
CA GLY A 99 16.41 -2.87 -1.71
C GLY A 99 17.28 -1.66 -2.00
N ILE A 100 18.59 -1.78 -1.77
CA ILE A 100 19.59 -0.75 -2.04
C ILE A 100 20.53 -1.21 -3.15
N GLY A 101 20.82 -0.34 -4.11
CA GLY A 101 21.79 -0.60 -5.18
C GLY A 101 21.44 -1.83 -6.01
N LYS A 102 22.32 -2.84 -6.03
CA LYS A 102 22.03 -4.16 -6.63
C LYS A 102 20.88 -4.91 -5.96
N GLY A 103 20.60 -4.64 -4.69
CA GLY A 103 19.43 -5.14 -3.96
C GLY A 103 18.12 -4.87 -4.68
N THR A 104 18.00 -3.74 -5.40
CA THR A 104 16.77 -3.41 -6.13
C THR A 104 16.41 -4.43 -7.20
N LYS A 105 17.38 -5.20 -7.70
CA LYS A 105 17.14 -6.24 -8.72
C LYS A 105 16.47 -7.49 -8.14
N GLN A 106 16.50 -7.65 -6.82
CA GLN A 106 15.95 -8.82 -6.12
C GLN A 106 14.51 -8.58 -5.65
N LEU A 107 14.05 -7.32 -5.68
CA LEU A 107 12.72 -6.90 -5.22
C LEU A 107 11.56 -7.62 -5.93
N GLN A 108 11.74 -8.01 -7.18
CA GLN A 108 10.72 -8.73 -7.94
C GLN A 108 10.40 -10.11 -7.31
N GLY A 109 11.39 -10.78 -6.74
CA GLY A 109 11.20 -12.08 -6.09
C GLY A 109 10.30 -12.00 -4.85
N PHE A 110 10.27 -10.84 -4.19
CA PHE A 110 9.45 -10.62 -3.00
C PHE A 110 7.99 -10.30 -3.31
N LEU A 111 7.64 -10.01 -4.56
CA LEU A 111 6.23 -9.80 -4.91
C LEU A 111 5.45 -11.11 -4.81
N GLY A 112 6.07 -12.23 -5.20
CA GLY A 112 5.49 -13.58 -5.21
C GLY A 112 5.44 -14.30 -3.86
N CYS A 113 6.12 -13.79 -2.82
CA CYS A 113 6.13 -14.45 -1.52
C CYS A 113 4.80 -14.31 -0.77
N THR A 114 4.58 -15.21 0.19
CA THR A 114 3.45 -15.14 1.12
C THR A 114 3.61 -13.96 2.08
N LYS A 115 2.47 -13.46 2.57
CA LYS A 115 2.39 -12.30 3.45
C LYS A 115 1.44 -12.63 4.60
N THR A 116 1.76 -12.15 5.79
CA THR A 116 0.84 -12.24 6.93
C THR A 116 0.40 -10.84 7.33
N TYR A 117 -0.91 -10.73 7.57
CA TYR A 117 -1.56 -9.50 7.95
C TYR A 117 -2.39 -9.70 9.20
N GLU A 118 -2.44 -8.67 10.02
CA GLU A 118 -3.50 -8.45 11.00
C GLU A 118 -4.34 -7.26 10.55
N THR A 119 -5.65 -7.37 10.64
CA THR A 119 -6.56 -6.29 10.22
C THR A 119 -7.77 -6.25 11.11
N VAL A 120 -8.33 -5.05 11.28
CA VAL A 120 -9.64 -4.86 11.90
C VAL A 120 -10.66 -4.52 10.82
N VAL A 121 -11.76 -5.26 10.83
CA VAL A 121 -12.92 -5.07 9.96
C VAL A 121 -14.06 -4.50 10.80
N LEU A 122 -14.64 -3.39 10.35
CA LEU A 122 -15.78 -2.71 10.97
C LEU A 122 -17.02 -2.94 10.11
N PHE A 123 -18.10 -3.41 10.73
CA PHE A 123 -19.34 -3.69 10.01
C PHE A 123 -20.28 -2.47 9.94
N GLY A 124 -21.29 -2.54 9.08
CA GLY A 124 -22.39 -1.56 9.00
C GLY A 124 -22.23 -0.46 7.95
N ALA A 125 -21.09 -0.39 7.26
CA ALA A 125 -20.90 0.54 6.15
C ALA A 125 -19.86 0.03 5.14
N GLU A 126 -20.00 0.48 3.90
CA GLU A 126 -19.00 0.31 2.84
C GLU A 126 -18.56 1.69 2.32
N THR A 127 -17.28 1.78 1.97
CA THR A 127 -16.66 2.97 1.39
C THR A 127 -16.20 2.70 -0.03
N ASP A 128 -15.94 3.74 -0.80
CA ASP A 128 -15.43 3.62 -2.17
C ASP A 128 -14.04 2.95 -2.25
N THR A 129 -13.20 3.14 -1.22
CA THR A 129 -11.85 2.56 -1.13
C THR A 129 -11.79 1.20 -0.42
N TYR A 130 -12.91 0.73 0.16
CA TYR A 130 -13.04 -0.43 1.06
C TYR A 130 -12.24 -0.29 2.38
N ASP A 131 -11.81 0.91 2.72
CA ASP A 131 -11.14 1.22 3.98
C ASP A 131 -11.71 2.49 4.63
N SER A 132 -11.29 2.77 5.86
CA SER A 132 -11.74 3.91 6.65
C SER A 132 -11.23 5.27 6.15
N MET A 133 -10.42 5.32 5.08
CA MET A 133 -9.95 6.57 4.47
C MET A 133 -10.86 7.03 3.31
N GLY A 134 -11.80 6.19 2.87
CA GLY A 134 -12.74 6.48 1.80
C GLY A 134 -14.01 7.19 2.27
N LYS A 135 -14.86 7.52 1.29
CA LYS A 135 -16.18 8.11 1.52
C LYS A 135 -17.23 7.01 1.63
N VAL A 136 -18.19 7.17 2.53
CA VAL A 136 -19.29 6.20 2.71
C VAL A 136 -20.16 6.18 1.46
N VAL A 137 -20.29 5.01 0.85
CA VAL A 137 -21.14 4.77 -0.32
C VAL A 137 -22.51 4.26 0.11
N ARG A 138 -22.53 3.36 1.11
CA ARG A 138 -23.76 2.76 1.64
C ARG A 138 -23.59 2.38 3.12
N ARG A 139 -24.70 2.46 3.85
CA ARG A 139 -24.85 1.96 5.23
C ARG A 139 -25.80 0.77 5.23
N CYS A 140 -25.52 -0.21 6.06
CA CYS A 140 -26.21 -1.50 6.04
C CYS A 140 -26.55 -1.93 7.47
N PRO A 141 -27.67 -2.65 7.70
CA PRO A 141 -28.00 -3.18 9.03
C PRO A 141 -26.85 -4.03 9.59
N TYR A 142 -26.59 -3.91 10.88
CA TYR A 142 -25.46 -4.60 11.54
C TYR A 142 -25.83 -5.20 12.90
N GLU A 143 -27.06 -5.04 13.34
CA GLU A 143 -27.57 -5.50 14.63
C GLU A 143 -27.60 -7.03 14.74
N HIS A 144 -27.75 -7.71 13.59
CA HIS A 144 -27.78 -9.17 13.52
C HIS A 144 -26.39 -9.82 13.52
N ILE A 145 -25.31 -9.04 13.46
CA ILE A 145 -23.95 -9.59 13.29
C ILE A 145 -23.43 -10.06 14.65
N THR A 146 -23.12 -11.36 14.72
CA THR A 146 -22.49 -11.99 15.89
C THR A 146 -21.14 -12.61 15.53
N ARG A 147 -20.34 -12.92 16.55
CA ARG A 147 -19.05 -13.61 16.37
C ARG A 147 -19.22 -14.91 15.59
N GLU A 148 -20.24 -15.69 15.89
CA GLU A 148 -20.49 -17.01 15.31
C GLU A 148 -20.83 -16.91 13.82
N ILE A 149 -21.62 -15.90 13.43
CA ILE A 149 -21.95 -15.63 12.02
C ILE A 149 -20.68 -15.26 11.25
N VAL A 150 -19.83 -14.41 11.84
CA VAL A 150 -18.56 -14.00 11.22
C VAL A 150 -17.60 -15.19 11.11
N GLU A 151 -17.47 -16.00 12.16
CA GLU A 151 -16.59 -17.16 12.17
C GLU A 151 -17.00 -18.19 11.09
N LYS A 152 -18.30 -18.44 10.96
CA LYS A 152 -18.84 -19.28 9.88
C LYS A 152 -18.61 -18.68 8.50
N ALA A 153 -18.80 -17.37 8.35
CA ALA A 153 -18.57 -16.69 7.06
C ALA A 153 -17.09 -16.71 6.64
N LEU A 154 -16.14 -16.72 7.58
CA LEU A 154 -14.71 -16.80 7.29
C LEU A 154 -14.28 -18.13 6.64
N GLU A 155 -15.04 -19.21 6.84
CA GLU A 155 -14.71 -20.53 6.28
C GLU A 155 -14.61 -20.52 4.75
N GLN A 156 -15.46 -19.75 4.07
CA GLN A 156 -15.47 -19.67 2.60
C GLN A 156 -14.28 -18.89 2.01
N PHE A 157 -13.53 -18.17 2.84
CA PHE A 157 -12.37 -17.38 2.43
C PHE A 157 -11.04 -18.11 2.70
N ARG A 158 -11.08 -19.37 3.14
CA ARG A 158 -9.90 -20.21 3.38
C ARG A 158 -9.57 -21.02 2.13
N GLY A 159 -8.28 -21.26 1.89
CA GLY A 159 -7.80 -22.02 0.74
C GLY A 159 -7.74 -21.20 -0.56
N PRO A 160 -7.74 -21.86 -1.74
CA PRO A 160 -7.73 -21.20 -3.03
C PRO A 160 -9.09 -20.56 -3.32
N ILE A 161 -9.10 -19.25 -3.58
CA ILE A 161 -10.31 -18.49 -3.88
C ILE A 161 -10.07 -17.54 -5.06
N MET A 162 -11.15 -17.11 -5.70
CA MET A 162 -11.11 -16.04 -6.69
C MET A 162 -11.44 -14.71 -6.03
N GLN A 163 -10.54 -13.73 -6.17
CA GLN A 163 -10.72 -12.41 -5.59
C GLN A 163 -10.68 -11.33 -6.65
N ARG A 164 -11.64 -10.40 -6.59
CA ARG A 164 -11.64 -9.19 -7.42
C ARG A 164 -10.82 -8.08 -6.75
N PRO A 165 -9.80 -7.52 -7.43
CA PRO A 165 -9.07 -6.38 -6.92
C PRO A 165 -10.00 -5.17 -6.69
N PRO A 166 -9.74 -4.35 -5.65
CA PRO A 166 -10.49 -3.13 -5.43
C PRO A 166 -10.18 -2.12 -6.53
N ILE A 167 -11.13 -1.23 -6.82
CA ILE A 167 -10.98 -0.16 -7.83
C ILE A 167 -9.80 0.76 -7.47
N PHE A 168 -9.62 1.07 -6.19
CA PHE A 168 -8.47 1.81 -5.67
C PHE A 168 -7.24 0.91 -5.47
N SER A 169 -6.74 0.31 -6.55
CA SER A 169 -5.52 -0.51 -6.57
C SER A 169 -4.42 0.07 -7.47
N ALA A 170 -3.18 -0.36 -7.23
CA ALA A 170 -2.02 0.00 -8.05
C ALA A 170 -1.93 -0.81 -9.36
N LEU A 171 -2.94 -1.63 -9.67
CA LEU A 171 -2.98 -2.44 -10.89
C LEU A 171 -2.96 -1.52 -12.11
N LYS A 172 -2.16 -1.86 -13.13
CA LYS A 172 -2.11 -1.06 -14.36
C LYS A 172 -3.09 -1.58 -15.40
N VAL A 173 -3.92 -0.67 -15.93
CA VAL A 173 -4.81 -0.89 -17.06
C VAL A 173 -4.43 0.13 -18.13
N GLN A 174 -4.05 -0.33 -19.33
CA GLN A 174 -3.58 0.52 -20.44
C GLN A 174 -2.45 1.51 -20.07
N GLY A 175 -1.56 1.12 -19.15
CA GLY A 175 -0.40 1.92 -18.74
C GLY A 175 -0.65 2.91 -17.59
N LYS A 176 -1.90 3.22 -17.25
CA LYS A 176 -2.32 3.98 -16.06
C LYS A 176 -2.69 3.06 -14.90
N LYS A 177 -2.59 3.52 -13.66
CA LYS A 177 -3.00 2.71 -12.49
C LYS A 177 -4.50 2.83 -12.22
N LEU A 178 -5.13 1.79 -11.67
CA LEU A 178 -6.57 1.73 -11.49
C LEU A 178 -7.11 2.84 -10.58
N TYR A 179 -6.38 3.18 -9.50
CA TYR A 179 -6.75 4.31 -8.63
C TYR A 179 -6.75 5.66 -9.35
N GLU A 180 -6.01 5.82 -10.45
CA GLU A 180 -5.97 7.09 -11.21
C GLU A 180 -7.30 7.29 -11.95
N TYR A 181 -7.91 6.22 -12.46
CA TYR A 181 -9.24 6.28 -13.07
C TYR A 181 -10.33 6.60 -12.05
N ALA A 182 -10.27 5.97 -10.86
CA ALA A 182 -11.23 6.22 -9.79
C ALA A 182 -11.25 7.69 -9.34
N ARG A 183 -10.07 8.31 -9.20
CA ARG A 183 -9.94 9.74 -8.86
C ARG A 183 -10.37 10.69 -9.97
N GLU A 184 -10.25 10.26 -11.23
CA GLU A 184 -10.76 11.00 -12.38
C GLU A 184 -12.30 10.84 -12.54
N GLY A 185 -12.97 10.07 -11.66
CA GLY A 185 -14.40 9.78 -11.74
C GLY A 185 -14.77 8.94 -12.97
N ARG A 186 -13.81 8.24 -13.57
CA ARG A 186 -13.99 7.48 -14.81
C ARG A 186 -14.04 5.99 -14.53
N GLU A 187 -14.98 5.31 -15.17
CA GLU A 187 -14.97 3.85 -15.20
C GLU A 187 -13.70 3.38 -15.93
N PRO A 188 -12.97 2.39 -15.40
CA PRO A 188 -11.88 1.80 -16.14
C PRO A 188 -12.43 1.22 -17.44
N PRO A 189 -11.74 1.42 -18.59
CA PRO A 189 -12.24 1.00 -19.91
C PRO A 189 -12.30 -0.54 -20.08
N ILE A 190 -11.87 -1.28 -19.06
CA ILE A 190 -11.78 -2.73 -19.04
C ILE A 190 -12.34 -3.21 -17.71
N GLU A 191 -13.17 -4.25 -17.77
CA GLU A 191 -13.74 -4.91 -16.60
C GLU A 191 -12.65 -5.55 -15.71
N ILE A 192 -12.77 -5.38 -14.39
CA ILE A 192 -11.83 -5.91 -13.41
C ILE A 192 -12.11 -7.40 -13.22
N LYS A 193 -11.33 -8.26 -13.86
CA LYS A 193 -11.44 -9.72 -13.70
C LYS A 193 -10.96 -10.17 -12.31
N ALA A 194 -11.68 -11.13 -11.74
CA ALA A 194 -11.23 -11.84 -10.55
C ALA A 194 -9.93 -12.62 -10.84
N ARG A 195 -9.11 -12.79 -9.80
CA ARG A 195 -7.81 -13.45 -9.89
C ARG A 195 -7.69 -14.54 -8.82
N PRO A 196 -7.00 -15.64 -9.12
CA PRO A 196 -6.78 -16.68 -8.13
C PRO A 196 -5.82 -16.17 -7.05
N VAL A 197 -6.22 -16.35 -5.81
CA VAL A 197 -5.42 -16.09 -4.62
C VAL A 197 -5.59 -17.25 -3.64
N GLU A 198 -4.77 -17.31 -2.62
CA GLU A 198 -4.84 -18.36 -1.63
C GLU A 198 -4.66 -17.80 -0.23
N VAL A 199 -5.47 -18.32 0.69
CA VAL A 199 -5.45 -17.97 2.11
C VAL A 199 -5.12 -19.23 2.90
N SER A 200 -3.87 -19.38 3.32
CA SER A 200 -3.41 -20.58 4.02
C SER A 200 -3.70 -20.55 5.52
N ASN A 201 -3.85 -19.36 6.11
CA ASN A 201 -4.34 -19.18 7.48
C ASN A 201 -5.34 -18.01 7.50
N LEU A 202 -6.43 -18.15 8.27
CA LEU A 202 -7.42 -17.11 8.51
C LEU A 202 -8.15 -17.39 9.83
N GLU A 203 -7.90 -16.55 10.83
CA GLU A 203 -8.38 -16.74 12.20
C GLU A 203 -8.86 -15.42 12.79
N ILE A 204 -9.87 -15.49 13.68
CA ILE A 204 -10.26 -14.37 14.53
C ILE A 204 -9.27 -14.27 15.67
N LEU A 205 -8.62 -13.11 15.80
CA LEU A 205 -7.79 -12.79 16.95
C LEU A 205 -8.62 -12.20 18.08
N GLU A 206 -9.54 -11.30 17.75
CA GLU A 206 -10.33 -10.59 18.74
C GLU A 206 -11.71 -10.21 18.17
N TRP A 207 -12.75 -10.33 19.00
CA TRP A 207 -14.10 -9.91 18.69
C TRP A 207 -14.46 -8.70 19.56
N TYR A 208 -14.95 -7.64 18.94
CA TYR A 208 -15.42 -6.45 19.62
C TYR A 208 -16.92 -6.33 19.43
N ALA A 209 -17.67 -6.51 20.52
CA ALA A 209 -19.11 -6.33 20.53
C ALA A 209 -19.48 -4.87 20.17
N PRO A 210 -20.70 -4.61 19.67
CA PRO A 210 -21.22 -3.28 19.39
C PRO A 210 -20.86 -2.29 20.51
N GLY A 211 -20.25 -1.16 20.14
CA GLY A 211 -19.85 -0.06 21.03
C GLY A 211 -18.78 -0.39 22.09
N THR A 212 -18.02 -1.47 21.95
CA THR A 212 -16.88 -1.82 22.84
C THR A 212 -15.52 -1.34 22.32
N HIS A 213 -15.49 -0.62 21.20
CA HIS A 213 -14.28 -0.18 20.53
C HIS A 213 -14.36 1.28 20.06
N GLU A 214 -13.23 1.85 19.66
CA GLU A 214 -13.12 3.26 19.26
C GLU A 214 -13.26 3.53 17.76
N TRP A 215 -13.21 2.48 16.91
CA TRP A 215 -13.34 2.67 15.47
C TRP A 215 -14.71 3.21 15.07
N LYS A 216 -14.71 4.21 14.19
CA LYS A 216 -15.91 4.88 13.68
C LYS A 216 -16.05 4.67 12.18
N ILE A 217 -17.29 4.63 11.72
CA ILE A 217 -17.59 4.75 10.30
C ILE A 217 -17.21 6.17 9.85
N PRO A 218 -16.56 6.36 8.68
CA PRO A 218 -16.23 7.69 8.18
C PRO A 218 -17.45 8.62 8.09
N GLU A 219 -17.22 9.91 8.34
CA GLU A 219 -18.27 10.94 8.34
C GLU A 219 -18.61 11.42 6.92
N GLU A 220 -17.63 11.42 6.03
CA GLU A 220 -17.81 11.90 4.66
C GLU A 220 -18.64 10.90 3.85
N GLU A 221 -19.86 11.31 3.46
CA GLU A 221 -20.69 10.53 2.55
C GLU A 221 -20.44 10.93 1.09
N MET A 222 -20.46 9.94 0.20
CA MET A 222 -20.44 10.21 -1.24
C MET A 222 -21.80 10.80 -1.66
N THR A 223 -21.77 11.85 -2.49
CA THR A 223 -22.97 12.61 -2.90
C THR A 223 -23.21 12.57 -4.40
N GLY A 224 -24.47 12.75 -4.81
CA GLY A 224 -24.84 13.01 -6.21
C GLY A 224 -24.61 11.84 -7.17
N GLU A 225 -24.24 12.17 -8.41
CA GLU A 225 -24.03 11.20 -9.51
C GLU A 225 -22.89 10.23 -9.21
N GLU A 226 -21.86 10.67 -8.48
CA GLU A 226 -20.73 9.83 -8.05
C GLU A 226 -21.19 8.66 -7.17
N LYS A 227 -22.14 8.91 -6.26
CA LYS A 227 -22.73 7.87 -5.39
C LYS A 227 -23.47 6.82 -6.21
N ALA A 228 -24.27 7.25 -7.20
CA ALA A 228 -25.03 6.34 -8.05
C ALA A 228 -24.12 5.47 -8.92
N VAL A 229 -23.03 6.05 -9.46
CA VAL A 229 -22.01 5.29 -10.21
C VAL A 229 -21.30 4.29 -9.30
N ALA A 230 -20.86 4.72 -8.12
CA ALA A 230 -20.19 3.85 -7.16
C ALA A 230 -21.09 2.69 -6.70
N GLN A 231 -22.34 2.97 -6.33
CA GLN A 231 -23.32 1.94 -5.97
C GLN A 231 -23.54 0.94 -7.10
N LYS A 232 -23.71 1.41 -8.34
CA LYS A 232 -23.86 0.54 -9.51
C LYS A 232 -22.63 -0.34 -9.76
N MET A 233 -21.42 0.17 -9.51
CA MET A 233 -20.19 -0.63 -9.60
C MET A 233 -20.13 -1.70 -8.50
N LEU A 234 -20.47 -1.33 -7.27
CA LEU A 234 -20.53 -2.24 -6.10
C LEU A 234 -21.60 -3.34 -6.24
N GLU A 235 -22.74 -3.02 -6.87
CA GLU A 235 -23.82 -3.95 -7.16
C GLU A 235 -23.43 -4.96 -8.23
N LYS A 236 -22.76 -4.52 -9.31
CA LYS A 236 -22.16 -5.44 -10.30
C LYS A 236 -21.13 -6.38 -9.67
N ASP A 237 -20.43 -5.93 -8.62
CA ASP A 237 -19.52 -6.76 -7.85
C ASP A 237 -20.26 -7.78 -6.95
N ALA A 238 -21.57 -7.62 -6.70
CA ALA A 238 -22.37 -8.56 -5.88
C ALA A 238 -22.96 -9.73 -6.68
N GLU A 239 -23.09 -9.61 -8.00
CA GLU A 239 -23.66 -10.65 -8.87
C GLU A 239 -22.68 -11.80 -9.18
N VAL A 240 -21.38 -11.62 -8.91
CA VAL A 240 -20.36 -12.62 -9.17
C VAL A 240 -20.05 -13.35 -7.85
N PRO A 241 -20.54 -14.59 -7.64
CA PRO A 241 -20.24 -15.34 -6.43
C PRO A 241 -18.73 -15.57 -6.30
N VAL A 242 -18.26 -15.70 -5.06
CA VAL A 242 -16.90 -16.20 -4.77
C VAL A 242 -16.79 -17.58 -5.45
N ALA A 243 -16.12 -17.60 -6.59
CA ALA A 243 -15.99 -18.80 -7.42
C ALA A 243 -15.32 -19.94 -6.63
N SER A 244 -15.77 -21.16 -6.91
CA SER A 244 -15.37 -22.36 -6.17
C SER A 244 -13.86 -22.61 -6.22
N ALA A 245 -13.33 -23.33 -5.23
CA ALA A 245 -11.93 -23.73 -5.16
C ALA A 245 -11.41 -24.41 -6.44
N GLN A 246 -12.29 -25.11 -7.17
CA GLN A 246 -11.97 -25.78 -8.44
C GLN A 246 -11.62 -24.77 -9.55
N GLU A 247 -12.39 -23.67 -9.67
CA GLU A 247 -12.11 -22.62 -10.67
C GLU A 247 -10.81 -21.86 -10.35
N ALA A 248 -10.50 -21.69 -9.06
CA ALA A 248 -9.26 -21.07 -8.63
C ALA A 248 -8.02 -21.93 -8.95
N GLU A 249 -8.10 -23.25 -8.76
CA GLU A 249 -7.02 -24.18 -9.12
C GLU A 249 -6.80 -24.26 -10.64
N GLU A 250 -7.87 -24.35 -11.42
CA GLU A 250 -7.79 -24.35 -12.88
C GLU A 250 -7.19 -23.04 -13.43
N ALA A 251 -7.61 -21.90 -12.86
CA ALA A 251 -7.07 -20.59 -13.23
C ALA A 251 -5.56 -20.47 -12.92
N LYS A 252 -5.09 -20.94 -11.75
CA LYS A 252 -3.66 -20.94 -11.40
C LYS A 252 -2.83 -21.73 -12.40
N HIS A 253 -3.27 -22.93 -12.77
CA HIS A 253 -2.57 -23.76 -13.76
C HIS A 253 -2.48 -23.09 -15.14
N SER A 254 -3.53 -22.35 -15.55
CA SER A 254 -3.52 -21.61 -16.81
C SER A 254 -2.57 -20.39 -16.81
N GLU A 255 -2.49 -19.65 -15.71
CA GLU A 255 -1.60 -18.49 -15.58
C GLU A 255 -0.12 -18.92 -15.53
N GLU A 256 0.20 -19.97 -14.78
CA GLU A 256 1.57 -20.52 -14.69
C GLU A 256 2.07 -21.04 -16.05
N ALA A 257 1.22 -21.72 -16.81
CA ALA A 257 1.53 -22.20 -18.16
C ALA A 257 1.79 -21.04 -19.15
N SER A 258 1.08 -19.92 -18.99
CA SER A 258 1.27 -18.72 -19.82
C SER A 258 2.56 -17.94 -19.49
N SER A 259 2.94 -17.91 -18.21
CA SER A 259 4.16 -17.24 -17.74
C SER A 259 5.44 -17.97 -18.18
N SER A 260 5.35 -19.29 -18.32
CA SER A 260 6.45 -20.16 -18.76
C SER A 260 6.82 -19.99 -20.25
N LYS A 261 5.91 -19.44 -21.07
CA LYS A 261 6.16 -19.16 -22.50
C LYS A 261 6.83 -17.80 -22.76
N ARG A 262 7.09 -16.97 -21.72
CA ARG A 262 7.86 -15.72 -21.84
C ARG A 262 9.26 -15.86 -21.24
N LYS A 263 10.07 -16.77 -21.78
CA LYS A 263 11.52 -16.77 -21.55
C LYS A 263 12.27 -16.96 -22.86
N SER A 264 13.16 -15.99 -23.09
CA SER A 264 14.22 -15.91 -24.12
C SER A 264 13.82 -15.30 -25.47
N PRO A 265 14.33 -14.10 -25.82
CA PRO A 265 14.49 -13.74 -27.24
C PRO A 265 15.61 -14.61 -27.85
N PRO A 266 15.48 -15.07 -29.09
CA PRO A 266 16.54 -15.82 -29.75
C PRO A 266 17.76 -14.92 -30.01
N ALA A 267 18.94 -15.53 -29.89
CA ALA A 267 20.23 -14.90 -30.14
C ALA A 267 20.34 -14.42 -31.60
N VAL A 268 20.78 -13.17 -31.79
CA VAL A 268 21.09 -12.59 -33.10
C VAL A 268 22.59 -12.71 -33.34
N THR A 269 22.97 -13.48 -34.37
CA THR A 269 24.27 -13.37 -35.06
C THR A 269 24.12 -12.53 -36.33
N PRO A 270 25.17 -11.82 -36.77
CA PRO A 270 25.07 -10.72 -37.75
C PRO A 270 25.30 -11.17 -39.20
N GLY A 271 24.63 -10.51 -40.15
CA GLY A 271 24.91 -10.57 -41.59
C GLY A 271 23.92 -9.68 -42.37
N GLY A 272 24.41 -8.98 -43.40
CA GLY A 272 23.75 -7.91 -44.17
C GLY A 272 22.47 -8.33 -44.94
N ASP A 273 21.79 -7.48 -45.69
CA ASP A 273 22.12 -6.21 -46.32
C ASP A 273 20.79 -5.53 -46.75
N SER A 274 20.84 -4.20 -46.93
CA SER A 274 19.97 -3.34 -47.78
C SER A 274 18.48 -3.66 -48.03
N ALA A 275 17.58 -2.72 -47.69
CA ALA A 275 16.68 -2.06 -48.66
C ALA A 275 15.74 -1.03 -47.99
N GLU A 276 15.64 0.13 -48.66
CA GLU A 276 14.77 1.27 -48.37
C GLU A 276 13.27 0.90 -48.44
N THR A 277 12.44 1.49 -47.57
CA THR A 277 11.17 2.10 -48.02
C THR A 277 10.66 3.14 -47.02
N GLN A 278 10.02 4.14 -47.59
CA GLN A 278 9.66 5.46 -47.08
C GLN A 278 8.43 5.44 -46.15
N ASN A 279 8.42 6.32 -45.15
CA ASN A 279 7.20 6.82 -44.49
C ASN A 279 6.91 8.23 -45.04
N PRO A 280 5.69 8.54 -45.48
CA PRO A 280 5.25 9.92 -45.55
C PRO A 280 4.57 10.34 -44.25
N ALA A 281 4.87 11.58 -43.87
CA ALA A 281 4.23 12.33 -42.82
C ALA A 281 2.79 12.71 -43.19
N GLU A 282 1.94 12.85 -42.19
CA GLU A 282 0.76 13.70 -42.27
C GLU A 282 0.69 14.68 -41.10
N THR A 283 0.11 15.82 -41.45
CA THR A 283 0.32 17.16 -40.92
C THR A 283 -0.94 17.70 -40.25
N GLY A 284 -0.80 18.24 -39.03
CA GLY A 284 -1.54 19.39 -38.47
C GLY A 284 -3.05 19.25 -38.20
N PRO A 285 -3.73 20.30 -37.67
CA PRO A 285 -3.20 21.59 -37.21
C PRO A 285 -3.63 22.02 -35.79
N SER A 286 -2.90 23.02 -35.28
CA SER A 286 -3.21 23.80 -34.08
C SER A 286 -4.43 24.71 -34.27
N SER A 287 -5.15 25.00 -33.19
CA SER A 287 -6.11 26.11 -33.12
C SER A 287 -5.87 26.97 -31.87
N LYS A 288 -5.48 28.24 -32.10
CA LYS A 288 -5.54 29.37 -31.17
C LYS A 288 -6.98 29.93 -31.16
N LYS A 289 -7.48 30.35 -29.99
CA LYS A 289 -8.40 31.49 -29.77
C LYS A 289 -8.34 31.84 -28.26
N GLN A 290 -7.76 32.98 -27.86
CA GLN A 290 -8.27 34.35 -27.79
C GLN A 290 -8.95 34.71 -26.46
N LYS A 291 -8.13 35.33 -25.59
CA LYS A 291 -8.33 36.53 -24.75
C LYS A 291 -9.74 37.15 -24.69
N ILE A 292 -10.28 37.27 -23.47
CA ILE A 292 -11.13 38.39 -23.03
C ILE A 292 -10.62 38.85 -21.67
N SER A 293 -10.50 40.16 -21.54
CA SER A 293 -10.03 40.95 -20.40
C SER A 293 -11.19 41.75 -19.82
N THR A 294 -11.24 41.89 -18.50
CA THR A 294 -11.83 43.06 -17.84
C THR A 294 -11.18 43.25 -16.47
N GLU A 295 -10.71 44.47 -16.24
CA GLU A 295 -10.04 44.96 -15.02
C GLU A 295 -11.05 45.54 -14.01
N GLY A 296 -10.57 45.76 -12.78
CA GLY A 296 -11.15 46.60 -11.73
C GLY A 296 -11.75 45.78 -10.59
N GLU A 297 -11.44 45.95 -9.31
CA GLU A 297 -10.70 47.00 -8.60
C GLU A 297 -10.40 46.47 -7.18
N SER A 298 -9.33 46.96 -6.56
CA SER A 298 -8.94 46.64 -5.18
C SER A 298 -9.71 47.47 -4.16
N ALA A 299 -10.11 46.85 -3.05
CA ALA A 299 -10.31 47.56 -1.78
C ALA A 299 -10.11 46.60 -0.59
N THR A 300 -9.04 46.85 0.14
CA THR A 300 -8.80 46.45 1.53
C THR A 300 -9.77 47.16 2.47
N VAL A 301 -10.39 46.44 3.41
CA VAL A 301 -10.83 47.03 4.70
C VAL A 301 -10.67 45.99 5.81
N GLU A 302 -10.00 46.45 6.85
CA GLU A 302 -9.71 45.88 8.16
C GLU A 302 -10.95 45.85 9.09
N ASN A 303 -10.93 44.88 10.02
CA ASN A 303 -11.41 44.94 11.40
C ASN A 303 -12.92 45.15 11.68
N GLN A 304 -13.52 44.23 12.44
CA GLN A 304 -14.00 44.56 13.80
C GLN A 304 -14.56 43.33 14.54
N GLN A 305 -14.00 43.16 15.72
CA GLN A 305 -14.42 42.41 16.90
C GLN A 305 -15.71 43.01 17.51
N PRO A 306 -16.42 42.26 18.35
CA PRO A 306 -16.98 42.88 19.54
C PRO A 306 -16.61 42.11 20.80
N ASP A 307 -16.11 42.86 21.79
CA ASP A 307 -16.02 42.49 23.19
C ASP A 307 -17.24 43.02 23.97
N ASP A 308 -17.35 42.50 25.19
CA ASP A 308 -18.09 42.96 26.37
C ASP A 308 -19.55 42.49 26.53
N ALA A 309 -20.03 42.08 27.71
CA ALA A 309 -19.47 41.65 28.99
C ALA A 309 -20.67 41.22 29.88
N GLU A 310 -20.40 40.37 30.87
CA GLU A 310 -21.03 40.23 32.21
C GLU A 310 -22.57 40.35 32.38
N ASN A 311 -23.21 39.41 33.12
CA ASN A 311 -23.14 39.31 34.58
C ASN A 311 -24.13 38.27 35.18
N ALA A 312 -23.73 37.78 36.35
CA ALA A 312 -24.52 37.41 37.54
C ALA A 312 -25.29 36.08 37.64
N ALA A 313 -24.91 35.37 38.70
CA ALA A 313 -25.46 34.16 39.28
C ALA A 313 -26.80 34.36 40.01
N GLN A 314 -27.52 33.25 40.25
CA GLN A 314 -28.36 33.03 41.43
C GLN A 314 -28.54 31.52 41.70
N GLU A 315 -28.04 31.08 42.88
CA GLU A 315 -28.54 29.96 43.70
C GLU A 315 -29.99 30.28 44.15
N GLU A 316 -30.89 29.43 44.65
CA GLU A 316 -30.92 28.08 45.22
C GLU A 316 -32.42 27.72 45.32
N THR A 317 -32.82 26.44 45.31
CA THR A 317 -33.72 25.86 46.34
C THR A 317 -34.06 24.39 46.05
N THR A 318 -34.05 23.66 47.16
CA THR A 318 -34.16 22.23 47.40
C THR A 318 -35.57 21.64 47.27
N ALA A 319 -35.68 20.39 46.80
CA ALA A 319 -36.64 19.42 47.36
C ALA A 319 -36.20 17.98 47.05
N ALA A 320 -36.08 17.19 48.12
CA ALA A 320 -35.63 15.80 48.13
C ALA A 320 -36.75 14.81 47.76
N SER A 321 -36.39 13.75 47.04
CA SER A 321 -37.07 12.45 47.05
C SER A 321 -36.12 11.35 46.58
N ALA A 322 -36.01 10.27 47.34
CA ALA A 322 -35.25 9.05 47.04
C ALA A 322 -36.10 7.84 47.47
N PRO A 323 -35.78 6.60 47.07
CA PRO A 323 -35.46 6.13 45.72
C PRO A 323 -36.33 4.91 45.33
N ALA A 324 -36.61 4.72 44.04
CA ALA A 324 -37.14 3.47 43.49
C ALA A 324 -35.97 2.64 42.91
N PRO A 325 -36.06 1.29 42.87
CA PRO A 325 -34.90 0.42 42.68
C PRO A 325 -34.31 0.56 41.26
N PRO A 326 -33.00 0.34 41.08
CA PRO A 326 -32.40 0.43 39.76
C PRO A 326 -32.85 -0.77 38.93
N SER A 327 -33.75 -0.53 37.98
CA SER A 327 -33.82 -1.36 36.78
C SER A 327 -32.47 -1.21 36.06
N GLU A 328 -31.80 -2.33 35.82
CA GLU A 328 -30.61 -2.42 34.98
C GLU A 328 -30.94 -1.90 33.58
N SER A 329 -30.77 -0.59 33.37
CA SER A 329 -30.75 -0.01 32.03
C SER A 329 -29.38 -0.32 31.45
N SER A 330 -29.33 -1.33 30.61
CA SER A 330 -28.24 -1.59 29.68
C SER A 330 -27.79 -0.28 29.03
N LYS A 331 -26.52 0.08 29.19
CA LYS A 331 -25.92 1.14 28.38
C LYS A 331 -26.04 0.66 26.93
N SER A 332 -26.94 1.25 26.15
CA SER A 332 -27.07 0.97 24.72
C SER A 332 -25.73 1.32 24.08
N SER A 333 -24.99 0.30 23.66
CA SER A 333 -23.69 0.46 23.06
C SER A 333 -23.88 0.98 21.63
N THR A 334 -23.70 2.29 21.44
CA THR A 334 -23.95 2.95 20.16
C THR A 334 -22.74 2.74 19.24
N GLY A 335 -22.80 1.72 18.39
CA GLY A 335 -21.81 1.49 17.33
C GLY A 335 -21.86 0.07 16.78
N PRO A 336 -21.42 -0.16 15.53
CA PRO A 336 -21.39 -1.51 14.97
C PRO A 336 -20.37 -2.41 15.70
N ALA A 337 -20.44 -3.71 15.44
CA ALA A 337 -19.40 -4.64 15.86
C ALA A 337 -18.13 -4.49 15.00
N ALA A 338 -17.00 -4.96 15.53
CA ALA A 338 -15.75 -5.08 14.78
C ALA A 338 -15.07 -6.42 15.08
N VAL A 339 -14.23 -6.88 14.16
CA VAL A 339 -13.44 -8.10 14.32
C VAL A 339 -11.99 -7.85 13.93
N LYS A 340 -11.06 -8.28 14.79
CA LYS A 340 -9.64 -8.37 14.44
C LYS A 340 -9.35 -9.78 13.94
N ILE A 341 -8.79 -9.88 12.74
CA ILE A 341 -8.43 -11.15 12.11
C ILE A 341 -6.96 -11.16 11.73
N THR A 342 -6.36 -12.34 11.78
CA THR A 342 -5.03 -12.63 11.22
C THR A 342 -5.17 -13.51 10.00
N MET A 343 -4.31 -13.30 9.00
CA MET A 343 -4.34 -14.10 7.78
C MET A 343 -2.95 -14.26 7.18
N THR A 344 -2.69 -15.42 6.58
CA THR A 344 -1.53 -15.65 5.71
C THR A 344 -2.02 -15.91 4.29
N VAL A 345 -1.51 -15.12 3.35
CA VAL A 345 -2.04 -15.05 1.98
C VAL A 345 -0.94 -15.10 0.93
N SER A 346 -1.30 -15.55 -0.26
CA SER A 346 -0.44 -15.53 -1.44
C SER A 346 -0.21 -14.11 -1.98
N SER A 347 0.66 -13.98 -2.98
CA SER A 347 0.80 -12.73 -3.71
C SER A 347 -0.49 -12.32 -4.43
N GLY A 348 -0.76 -11.02 -4.51
CA GLY A 348 -1.91 -10.49 -5.24
C GLY A 348 -3.21 -10.40 -4.42
N PHE A 349 -3.22 -10.89 -3.19
CA PHE A 349 -4.34 -10.77 -2.26
C PHE A 349 -4.54 -9.33 -1.77
N TYR A 350 -5.79 -8.87 -1.77
CA TYR A 350 -6.24 -7.58 -1.28
C TYR A 350 -7.06 -7.75 0.00
N VAL A 351 -6.50 -7.33 1.14
CA VAL A 351 -7.19 -7.39 2.44
C VAL A 351 -8.44 -6.50 2.47
N ARG A 352 -8.39 -5.38 1.75
CA ARG A 352 -9.55 -4.50 1.55
C ARG A 352 -10.73 -5.20 0.87
N SER A 353 -10.46 -6.00 -0.17
CA SER A 353 -11.51 -6.81 -0.81
C SER A 353 -12.08 -7.85 0.16
N LEU A 354 -11.22 -8.53 0.93
CA LEU A 354 -11.69 -9.46 1.96
C LEU A 354 -12.64 -8.80 2.97
N ALA A 355 -12.31 -7.60 3.46
CA ALA A 355 -13.17 -6.88 4.40
C ALA A 355 -14.56 -6.60 3.80
N HIS A 356 -14.60 -6.09 2.57
CA HIS A 356 -15.84 -5.85 1.83
C HIS A 356 -16.64 -7.15 1.59
N ASP A 357 -15.97 -8.20 1.12
CA ASP A 357 -16.62 -9.49 0.80
C ASP A 357 -17.13 -10.19 2.06
N LEU A 358 -16.42 -10.06 3.19
CA LEU A 358 -16.88 -10.54 4.50
C LEU A 358 -18.15 -9.80 4.95
N GLY A 359 -18.23 -8.49 4.74
CA GLY A 359 -19.45 -7.71 4.98
C GLY A 359 -20.65 -8.28 4.22
N LYS A 360 -20.47 -8.55 2.91
CA LYS A 360 -21.50 -9.17 2.08
C LYS A 360 -21.90 -10.56 2.57
N ALA A 361 -20.91 -11.39 2.92
CA ALA A 361 -21.14 -12.75 3.39
C ALA A 361 -21.99 -12.84 4.66
N VAL A 362 -21.93 -11.82 5.53
CA VAL A 362 -22.75 -11.74 6.75
C VAL A 362 -24.06 -10.97 6.54
N GLY A 363 -24.43 -10.68 5.29
CA GLY A 363 -25.67 -9.96 4.96
C GLY A 363 -25.64 -8.49 5.37
N SER A 364 -24.46 -7.86 5.37
CA SER A 364 -24.26 -6.46 5.72
C SER A 364 -23.23 -5.83 4.77
N CYS A 365 -22.54 -4.80 5.26
CA CYS A 365 -21.44 -4.11 4.62
C CYS A 365 -20.31 -3.99 5.64
N ALA A 366 -19.08 -3.90 5.16
CA ALA A 366 -17.94 -3.74 6.04
C ALA A 366 -16.80 -2.99 5.35
N LEU A 367 -15.93 -2.41 6.17
CA LEU A 367 -14.74 -1.68 5.75
C LEU A 367 -13.55 -2.04 6.64
N MET A 368 -12.36 -1.93 6.06
CA MET A 368 -11.10 -2.13 6.78
C MET A 368 -10.72 -0.86 7.56
N THR A 369 -10.52 -0.94 8.89
CA THR A 369 -10.13 0.23 9.72
C THR A 369 -8.66 0.26 10.08
N SER A 370 -8.00 -0.90 10.10
CA SER A 370 -6.56 -0.99 10.35
C SER A 370 -5.95 -2.15 9.59
N LEU A 371 -4.66 -2.03 9.25
CA LEU A 371 -3.92 -3.08 8.56
C LEU A 371 -2.47 -3.06 9.01
N VAL A 372 -1.97 -4.20 9.48
CA VAL A 372 -0.58 -4.42 9.86
C VAL A 372 -0.05 -5.58 9.03
N ARG A 373 0.96 -5.36 8.18
CA ARG A 373 1.71 -6.46 7.56
C ARG A 373 2.79 -6.94 8.52
N THR A 374 2.49 -8.00 9.26
CA THR A 374 3.39 -8.56 10.29
C THR A 374 4.54 -9.37 9.69
N ARG A 375 4.35 -9.93 8.48
CA ARG A 375 5.38 -10.69 7.76
C ARG A 375 5.28 -10.52 6.24
N GLN A 376 6.43 -10.51 5.56
CA GLN A 376 6.53 -10.72 4.11
C GLN A 376 7.74 -11.61 3.79
N GLY A 377 7.51 -12.79 3.24
CA GLY A 377 8.58 -13.80 3.09
C GLY A 377 9.21 -14.09 4.45
N ASP A 378 10.55 -14.01 4.52
CA ASP A 378 11.32 -14.26 5.74
C ASP A 378 11.46 -13.02 6.65
N PHE A 379 10.87 -11.87 6.25
CA PHE A 379 10.95 -10.64 7.04
C PHE A 379 9.72 -10.49 7.94
N THR A 380 9.95 -10.38 9.26
CA THR A 380 8.94 -10.16 10.30
C THR A 380 9.10 -8.79 10.95
N LEU A 381 8.13 -8.36 11.78
CA LEU A 381 8.18 -7.11 12.55
C LEU A 381 9.10 -7.14 13.78
N GLU A 382 9.94 -8.15 13.92
CA GLU A 382 10.92 -8.22 15.01
C GLU A 382 11.90 -7.05 14.92
N SER A 383 12.04 -6.30 16.02
CA SER A 383 12.80 -5.04 16.08
C SER A 383 14.25 -5.14 15.60
N ASP A 384 14.86 -6.31 15.77
CA ASP A 384 16.25 -6.55 15.40
C ASP A 384 16.42 -6.77 13.89
N ASN A 385 15.38 -7.20 13.18
CA ASN A 385 15.46 -7.53 11.74
C ASN A 385 14.85 -6.44 10.84
N ILE A 386 14.44 -5.32 11.43
CA ILE A 386 13.73 -4.25 10.74
C ILE A 386 14.24 -2.86 11.15
N VAL A 387 14.31 -1.94 10.19
CA VAL A 387 14.65 -0.53 10.47
C VAL A 387 13.37 0.24 10.79
N GLU A 388 13.34 0.92 11.92
CA GLU A 388 12.23 1.77 12.33
C GLU A 388 12.53 3.25 12.07
N TYR A 389 11.48 4.09 12.02
CA TYR A 389 11.67 5.54 11.87
C TYR A 389 12.43 6.16 13.04
N LYS A 390 12.22 5.65 14.26
CA LYS A 390 12.98 6.08 15.44
C LYS A 390 14.49 5.86 15.28
N ASP A 391 14.90 4.81 14.56
CA ASP A 391 16.31 4.55 14.29
C ASP A 391 16.87 5.63 13.34
N LEU A 392 16.10 6.00 12.31
CA LEU A 392 16.46 7.03 11.34
C LEU A 392 16.55 8.42 11.98
N ASP A 393 15.55 8.76 12.80
CA ASP A 393 15.45 10.04 13.48
C ASP A 393 16.50 10.19 14.59
N ALA A 394 16.99 9.09 15.17
CA ALA A 394 18.08 9.09 16.16
C ALA A 394 19.47 9.35 15.56
N GLY A 395 19.61 9.38 14.22
CA GLY A 395 20.86 9.71 13.54
C GLY A 395 21.71 8.51 13.12
N GLU A 396 22.75 8.80 12.33
CA GLU A 396 23.56 7.77 11.65
C GLU A 396 24.29 6.82 12.59
N ASP A 397 24.67 7.28 13.78
CA ASP A 397 25.33 6.44 14.79
C ASP A 397 24.43 5.29 15.25
N VAL A 398 23.10 5.43 15.11
CA VAL A 398 22.11 4.41 15.46
C VAL A 398 21.72 3.57 14.26
N TRP A 399 21.18 4.18 13.20
CA TRP A 399 20.70 3.42 12.05
C TRP A 399 21.83 2.83 11.19
N GLY A 400 23.00 3.47 11.15
CA GLY A 400 24.13 3.09 10.30
C GLY A 400 24.64 1.68 10.59
N PRO A 401 25.07 1.36 11.84
CA PRO A 401 25.48 0.01 12.23
C PRO A 401 24.38 -1.03 12.00
N LYS A 402 23.12 -0.70 12.30
CA LYS A 402 21.98 -1.58 12.12
C LYS A 402 21.76 -1.95 10.65
N VAL A 403 21.73 -0.96 9.76
CA VAL A 403 21.57 -1.16 8.31
C VAL A 403 22.75 -1.95 7.74
N LYS A 404 23.99 -1.65 8.15
CA LYS A 404 25.19 -2.39 7.71
C LYS A 404 25.07 -3.87 8.06
N ARG A 405 24.68 -4.19 9.31
CA ARG A 405 24.47 -5.57 9.76
C ARG A 405 23.40 -6.27 8.92
N LEU A 406 22.23 -5.66 8.73
CA LEU A 406 21.13 -6.26 7.96
C LEU A 406 21.53 -6.55 6.50
N LEU A 407 22.31 -5.66 5.88
CA LEU A 407 22.79 -5.85 4.51
C LEU A 407 23.88 -6.94 4.43
N ASP A 408 24.72 -7.06 5.46
CA ASP A 408 25.74 -8.11 5.55
C ASP A 408 25.11 -9.48 5.80
N ASP A 409 24.11 -9.56 6.67
CA ASP A 409 23.33 -10.77 6.94
C ASP A 409 22.62 -11.23 5.65
N TRP A 410 22.05 -10.30 4.88
CA TRP A 410 21.47 -10.59 3.58
C TRP A 410 22.50 -11.12 2.56
N GLU A 411 23.70 -10.54 2.52
CA GLU A 411 24.75 -10.98 1.60
C GLU A 411 25.27 -12.38 1.94
N GLN A 412 25.38 -12.70 3.24
CA GLN A 412 25.79 -14.03 3.72
C GLN A 412 24.76 -15.11 3.35
N LYS A 413 23.47 -14.86 3.64
CA LYS A 413 22.37 -15.78 3.32
C LYS A 413 22.22 -16.12 1.83
N LYS A 414 22.84 -15.35 0.94
CA LYS A 414 22.81 -15.58 -0.51
C LYS A 414 23.96 -16.46 -1.00
N GLN A 415 25.02 -16.58 -0.20
CA GLN A 415 26.22 -17.35 -0.56
C GLN A 415 26.09 -18.81 -0.11
N ASP A 416 25.28 -19.06 0.91
CA ASP A 416 24.78 -20.37 1.34
C ASP A 416 23.59 -20.81 0.45
#